data_AF-A0A2Y9PD28-F1
#
_entry.id   AF-A0A2Y9PD28-F1
#
_cell.length_a   1.000
_cell.length_b   1.000
_cell.length_c   1.000
_cell.angle_alpha   90.00
_cell.angle_beta   90.00
_cell.angle_gamma   90.00
#
_symmetry.space_group_name_H-M   'P 1'
#
loop_
_entity.id
_entity.type
_entity.pdbx_description
1 polymer ?
#
loop_
_entity_poly.entity_id
_entity_poly.type
_entity_poly.pdbx_seq_one_letter_code
_entity_poly.pdbx_strand_id
1 'polypeptide(L)'
;MESWPPGGSGPAEAGRRLRDLRGADLAASASLLSGAGAEAGCSAPAVAAVLPAGGSGERMGVPTPKQFCPILERPLISYTLQALERVSWIKDIVVAVTGENMEAMKCIIQRYQHKGISLVESGVTRHRSIFNGLKALAEDQPNCRLSKPEVVIIHDAVRPFVEEDVLLKVVTAAKEHGAAGAIRPLVSTVISPSVDGCLDHSLERARHRASEMPQAFLFDVIYEAYQQCSDYDLEFGTECLHLALKYCHIKAKLIEGSPDLWKVTYKRDLYAAESIIKERISQQICVVMDTKEDEEHVGHRLEEMLKNELNHVKVTSGRDLQQIILEQCYNFVRVNVMTSDFEETQKLLNMLEESNLSILYPVVVISVQFLDYESVPFGQKMENLMQIREFAKQVKKRNILLYGLLVYYPQDEQKLQESLRHGATIIAALIKERNSGLIGQLLVA
;
A
#
# COMPACT_ATOMS: atom_id res chain seq x y z
N MET A 1 -16.00 62.96 9.50
CA MET A 1 -15.73 63.23 10.92
C MET A 1 -15.37 61.89 11.54
N GLU A 2 -14.17 61.56 11.97
CA GLU A 2 -12.91 62.25 12.29
C GLU A 2 -11.81 61.16 12.15
N SER A 3 -10.87 61.29 11.22
CA SER A 3 -9.52 61.89 11.34
C SER A 3 -8.44 60.96 11.90
N TRP A 4 -7.61 60.45 10.99
CA TRP A 4 -6.23 59.98 11.22
C TRP A 4 -5.36 61.07 11.87
N PRO A 5 -4.24 60.67 12.50
CA PRO A 5 -3.02 61.46 12.46
C PRO A 5 -1.84 60.71 11.80
N PRO A 6 -0.80 61.44 11.34
CA PRO A 6 0.06 61.05 10.21
C PRO A 6 1.56 60.92 10.52
N GLY A 7 2.28 60.29 9.57
CA GLY A 7 3.67 60.60 9.15
C GLY A 7 4.82 60.19 10.08
N GLY A 8 5.97 59.67 9.62
CA GLY A 8 6.49 59.48 8.27
C GLY A 8 8.03 59.39 8.33
N SER A 9 8.64 58.82 7.27
CA SER A 9 10.08 58.82 6.90
C SER A 9 11.11 58.20 7.86
N GLY A 10 12.14 57.45 7.47
CA GLY A 10 12.74 57.10 6.19
C GLY A 10 13.93 56.14 6.45
N PRO A 11 14.74 55.80 5.43
CA PRO A 11 15.45 54.52 5.34
C PRO A 11 16.93 54.56 5.78
N ALA A 12 17.50 53.39 6.14
CA ALA A 12 18.96 53.22 6.25
C ALA A 12 19.40 51.77 5.89
N GLU A 13 20.06 51.73 4.74
CA GLU A 13 21.05 50.81 4.14
C GLU A 13 21.61 49.57 4.87
N ALA A 14 21.63 48.48 4.08
CA ALA A 14 22.78 47.67 3.65
C ALA A 14 23.94 47.35 4.61
N GLY A 15 24.19 46.04 4.77
CA GLY A 15 25.56 45.52 4.86
C GLY A 15 25.74 44.24 5.65
N ARG A 16 25.75 43.08 4.96
CA ARG A 16 26.92 42.18 4.85
C ARG A 16 26.53 40.85 4.20
N ARG A 17 27.21 40.55 3.08
CA ARG A 17 27.34 39.21 2.51
C ARG A 17 28.46 38.45 3.23
N LEU A 18 28.25 37.16 3.48
CA LEU A 18 29.25 36.08 3.64
C LEU A 18 28.46 34.78 3.34
N ARG A 19 28.43 34.30 2.09
CA ARG A 19 29.27 33.21 1.54
C ARG A 19 29.44 32.00 2.47
N ASP A 20 28.89 30.89 1.98
CA ASP A 20 29.36 29.51 2.06
C ASP A 20 29.94 28.99 3.38
N LEU A 21 29.19 28.12 4.05
CA LEU A 21 29.72 26.88 4.62
C LEU A 21 28.68 25.76 4.45
N ARG A 22 28.99 24.85 3.51
CA ARG A 22 28.45 23.49 3.46
C ARG A 22 28.98 22.71 4.66
N GLY A 23 28.17 21.77 5.14
CA GLY A 23 28.66 20.50 5.68
C GLY A 23 28.44 20.28 7.17
N ALA A 24 27.83 19.12 7.45
CA ALA A 24 27.81 18.38 8.72
C ALA A 24 26.98 19.00 9.87
N ASP A 25 25.79 18.42 10.08
CA ASP A 25 25.37 17.85 11.39
C ASP A 25 23.85 17.60 11.42
N LEU A 26 23.39 16.63 10.61
CA LEU A 26 22.04 16.05 10.69
C LEU A 26 22.07 14.51 10.82
N ALA A 27 23.22 13.96 11.21
CA ALA A 27 23.43 12.53 11.42
C ALA A 27 23.91 12.28 12.87
N ALA A 28 23.14 12.73 13.85
CA ALA A 28 23.41 12.43 15.26
C ALA A 28 22.11 12.43 16.09
N SER A 29 21.12 11.65 15.67
CA SER A 29 19.95 11.35 16.51
C SER A 29 19.24 10.02 16.16
N ALA A 30 19.88 9.14 15.38
CA ALA A 30 19.30 7.86 14.97
C ALA A 30 20.15 6.62 15.28
N SER A 31 21.13 6.71 16.21
CA SER A 31 22.12 5.63 16.44
C SER A 31 22.31 5.21 17.90
N LEU A 32 21.32 5.40 18.78
CA LEU A 32 21.42 5.01 20.20
C LEU A 32 20.68 3.72 20.59
N LEU A 33 20.45 2.78 19.68
CA LEU A 33 19.90 1.45 20.02
C LEU A 33 20.57 0.25 19.30
N SER A 34 21.83 0.36 18.85
CA SER A 34 22.52 -0.80 18.24
C SER A 34 23.88 -1.15 18.85
N GLY A 35 24.00 -1.11 20.19
CA GLY A 35 25.20 -1.68 20.81
C GLY A 35 25.31 -1.47 22.32
N ALA A 36 24.64 -2.33 23.10
CA ALA A 36 25.08 -2.71 24.44
C ALA A 36 24.34 -4.00 24.85
N GLY A 37 25.09 -4.94 25.43
CA GLY A 37 24.64 -6.30 25.75
C GLY A 37 23.54 -6.40 26.80
N ALA A 38 22.91 -7.58 26.77
CA ALA A 38 21.87 -8.14 27.61
C ALA A 38 21.85 -7.70 29.10
N GLU A 39 20.73 -7.12 29.55
CA GLU A 39 19.72 -7.74 30.42
C GLU A 39 18.81 -6.66 31.03
N ALA A 40 17.64 -6.46 30.44
CA ALA A 40 16.42 -6.01 31.11
C ALA A 40 15.25 -6.51 30.26
N GLY A 41 14.52 -7.51 30.77
CA GLY A 41 13.38 -8.12 30.07
C GLY A 41 12.22 -7.14 29.91
N CYS A 42 12.21 -6.38 28.81
CA CYS A 42 11.00 -5.76 28.29
C CYS A 42 10.53 -6.61 27.12
N SER A 43 9.66 -7.60 27.40
CA SER A 43 8.91 -8.24 26.34
C SER A 43 8.14 -7.16 25.57
N ALA A 44 8.27 -7.14 24.24
CA ALA A 44 7.43 -6.27 23.41
C ALA A 44 5.95 -6.42 23.84
N PRO A 45 5.18 -5.32 23.91
CA PRO A 45 3.78 -5.39 24.33
C PRO A 45 3.02 -6.44 23.51
N ALA A 46 2.18 -7.24 24.17
CA ALA A 46 1.29 -8.15 23.46
C ALA A 46 0.24 -7.33 22.72
N VAL A 47 0.31 -7.25 21.40
CA VAL A 47 -0.62 -6.46 20.56
C VAL A 47 -1.43 -7.36 19.65
N ALA A 48 -2.73 -7.08 19.55
CA ALA A 48 -3.62 -7.65 18.55
C ALA A 48 -4.41 -6.54 17.82
N ALA A 49 -5.02 -6.88 16.69
CA ALA A 49 -5.88 -5.97 15.93
C ALA A 49 -7.30 -6.54 15.77
N VAL A 50 -8.31 -5.67 15.75
CA VAL A 50 -9.71 -6.00 15.46
C VAL A 50 -10.22 -5.15 14.30
N LEU A 51 -10.73 -5.82 13.26
CA LEU A 51 -11.25 -5.21 12.05
C LEU A 51 -12.74 -5.48 11.89
N PRO A 52 -13.63 -4.49 12.08
CA PRO A 52 -15.03 -4.63 11.68
C PRO A 52 -15.15 -4.60 10.16
N ALA A 53 -15.56 -5.72 9.57
CA ALA A 53 -15.71 -5.94 8.13
C ALA A 53 -17.13 -6.45 7.75
N GLY A 54 -18.14 -6.19 8.59
CA GLY A 54 -19.53 -6.60 8.38
C GLY A 54 -20.41 -5.59 7.62
N GLY A 55 -19.91 -4.37 7.34
CA GLY A 55 -20.74 -3.32 6.73
C GLY A 55 -21.12 -3.59 5.27
N SER A 56 -22.33 -3.17 4.89
CA SER A 56 -22.89 -3.29 3.52
C SER A 56 -22.21 -2.34 2.52
N GLY A 57 -21.78 -1.16 2.96
CA GLY A 57 -21.10 -0.20 2.08
C GLY A 57 -22.02 0.54 1.10
N GLU A 58 -23.30 0.74 1.44
CA GLU A 58 -24.35 1.33 0.59
C GLU A 58 -23.93 2.57 -0.23
N ARG A 59 -23.13 3.47 0.35
CA ARG A 59 -22.62 4.68 -0.32
C ARG A 59 -21.72 4.41 -1.53
N MET A 60 -21.17 3.21 -1.66
CA MET A 60 -20.33 2.82 -2.79
C MET A 60 -21.16 2.56 -4.06
N GLY A 61 -22.47 2.31 -3.93
CA GLY A 61 -23.38 2.14 -5.05
C GLY A 61 -23.12 0.88 -5.88
N VAL A 62 -22.52 -0.15 -5.28
CA VAL A 62 -22.25 -1.45 -5.91
C VAL A 62 -22.84 -2.56 -5.04
N PRO A 63 -23.26 -3.70 -5.64
CA PRO A 63 -23.88 -4.79 -4.88
C PRO A 63 -22.89 -5.53 -3.97
N THR A 64 -21.61 -5.53 -4.34
CA THR A 64 -20.55 -6.16 -3.54
C THR A 64 -20.22 -5.31 -2.33
N PRO A 65 -20.16 -5.87 -1.11
CA PRO A 65 -19.70 -5.11 0.06
C PRO A 65 -18.33 -4.49 -0.20
N LYS A 66 -18.17 -3.22 0.15
CA LYS A 66 -17.02 -2.38 -0.24
C LYS A 66 -15.64 -2.99 0.08
N GLN A 67 -15.53 -3.71 1.18
CA GLN A 67 -14.31 -4.39 1.63
C GLN A 67 -13.89 -5.54 0.69
N PHE A 68 -14.82 -6.08 -0.10
CA PHE A 68 -14.58 -7.11 -1.10
C PHE A 68 -14.54 -6.56 -2.54
N CYS A 69 -14.66 -5.24 -2.73
CA CYS A 69 -14.49 -4.64 -4.05
C CYS A 69 -13.06 -4.89 -4.56
N PRO A 70 -12.91 -5.34 -5.82
CA PRO A 70 -11.60 -5.66 -6.36
C PRO A 70 -10.84 -4.39 -6.78
N ILE A 71 -9.55 -4.36 -6.48
CA ILE A 71 -8.54 -3.51 -7.10
C ILE A 71 -7.53 -4.46 -7.70
N LEU A 72 -7.25 -4.37 -9.01
CA LEU A 72 -6.37 -5.32 -9.70
C LEU A 72 -6.74 -6.79 -9.44
N GLU A 73 -8.04 -7.11 -9.50
CA GLU A 73 -8.61 -8.44 -9.21
C GLU A 73 -8.47 -8.94 -7.75
N ARG A 74 -7.87 -8.14 -6.86
CA ARG A 74 -7.67 -8.45 -5.44
C ARG A 74 -8.62 -7.63 -4.55
N PRO A 75 -9.31 -8.24 -3.57
CA PRO A 75 -10.28 -7.53 -2.75
C PRO A 75 -9.59 -6.52 -1.82
N LEU A 76 -10.21 -5.36 -1.64
CA LEU A 76 -9.68 -4.25 -0.84
C LEU A 76 -9.19 -4.66 0.56
N ILE A 77 -9.94 -5.51 1.28
CA ILE A 77 -9.58 -5.99 2.62
C ILE A 77 -8.22 -6.72 2.65
N SER A 78 -7.88 -7.42 1.57
CA SER A 78 -6.61 -8.17 1.49
C SER A 78 -5.40 -7.24 1.53
N TYR A 79 -5.52 -6.01 1.00
CA TYR A 79 -4.46 -5.01 1.12
C TYR A 79 -4.30 -4.52 2.56
N THR A 80 -5.41 -4.26 3.26
CA THR A 80 -5.40 -3.88 4.68
C THR A 80 -4.81 -4.97 5.56
N LEU A 81 -5.15 -6.24 5.32
CA LEU A 81 -4.56 -7.38 6.03
C LEU A 81 -3.05 -7.46 5.78
N GLN A 82 -2.61 -7.36 4.52
CA GLN A 82 -1.19 -7.37 4.20
C GLN A 82 -0.42 -6.23 4.89
N ALA A 83 -1.01 -5.03 4.99
CA ALA A 83 -0.38 -3.90 5.67
C ALA A 83 -0.17 -4.19 7.16
N LEU A 84 -1.15 -4.81 7.83
CA LEU A 84 -1.04 -5.19 9.24
C LEU A 84 -0.10 -6.39 9.46
N GLU A 85 -0.13 -7.39 8.58
CA GLU A 85 0.73 -8.58 8.66
C GLU A 85 2.22 -8.27 8.48
N ARG A 86 2.57 -7.17 7.79
CA ARG A 86 3.96 -6.69 7.68
C ARG A 86 4.52 -6.23 9.03
N VAL A 87 3.65 -5.92 9.99
CA VAL A 87 4.03 -5.42 11.31
C VAL A 87 4.22 -6.60 12.27
N SER A 88 5.46 -7.05 12.43
CA SER A 88 5.81 -8.31 13.11
C SER A 88 5.37 -8.41 14.58
N TRP A 89 5.13 -7.29 15.26
CA TRP A 89 4.69 -7.25 16.66
C TRP A 89 3.16 -7.28 16.84
N ILE A 90 2.37 -7.23 15.74
CA ILE A 90 0.93 -7.52 15.79
C ILE A 90 0.77 -9.04 15.70
N LYS A 91 0.43 -9.66 16.83
CA LYS A 91 0.41 -11.14 16.95
C LYS A 91 -0.81 -11.76 16.29
N ASP A 92 -1.97 -11.18 16.54
CA ASP A 92 -3.28 -11.71 16.14
C ASP A 92 -4.12 -10.62 15.49
N ILE A 93 -4.78 -10.95 14.38
CA ILE A 93 -5.71 -10.06 13.66
C ILE A 93 -7.08 -10.72 13.64
N VAL A 94 -8.04 -10.15 14.36
CA VAL A 94 -9.42 -10.62 14.39
C VAL A 94 -10.26 -9.83 13.40
N VAL A 95 -10.92 -10.52 12.47
CA VAL A 95 -11.76 -9.90 11.45
C VAL A 95 -13.21 -10.32 11.67
N ALA A 96 -14.07 -9.34 11.90
CA ALA A 96 -15.50 -9.57 12.09
C ALA A 96 -16.23 -9.43 10.76
N VAL A 97 -16.76 -10.53 10.22
CA VAL A 97 -17.48 -10.60 8.94
C VAL A 97 -18.89 -11.15 9.13
N THR A 98 -19.83 -10.80 8.25
CA THR A 98 -21.19 -11.36 8.33
C THR A 98 -21.16 -12.86 8.05
N GLY A 99 -22.13 -13.61 8.59
CA GLY A 99 -22.25 -15.05 8.32
C GLY A 99 -22.28 -15.38 6.82
N GLU A 100 -22.97 -14.57 6.02
CA GLU A 100 -23.03 -14.68 4.56
C GLU A 100 -21.67 -14.57 3.87
N ASN A 101 -20.77 -13.73 4.41
CA ASN A 101 -19.45 -13.47 3.82
C ASN A 101 -18.33 -14.29 4.47
N MET A 102 -18.64 -15.14 5.45
CA MET A 102 -17.66 -15.94 6.19
C MET A 102 -16.83 -16.84 5.26
N GLU A 103 -17.49 -17.54 4.34
CA GLU A 103 -16.81 -18.45 3.40
C GLU A 103 -16.00 -17.69 2.35
N ALA A 104 -16.53 -16.58 1.85
CA ALA A 104 -15.78 -15.68 0.96
C ALA A 104 -14.50 -15.18 1.63
N MET A 105 -14.56 -14.81 2.92
CA MET A 105 -13.40 -14.35 3.67
C MET A 105 -12.35 -15.45 3.87
N LYS A 106 -12.77 -16.70 4.16
CA LYS A 106 -11.85 -17.85 4.22
C LYS A 106 -11.15 -18.10 2.89
N CYS A 107 -11.88 -18.04 1.78
CA CYS A 107 -11.32 -18.14 0.44
C CYS A 107 -10.29 -17.04 0.17
N ILE A 108 -10.53 -15.80 0.63
CA ILE A 108 -9.57 -14.69 0.52
C ILE A 108 -8.32 -14.98 1.36
N ILE A 109 -8.47 -15.42 2.62
CA ILE A 109 -7.34 -15.77 3.49
C ILE A 109 -6.48 -16.86 2.84
N GLN A 110 -7.10 -17.93 2.34
CA GLN A 110 -6.39 -19.03 1.70
C GLN A 110 -5.71 -18.59 0.39
N ARG A 111 -6.44 -17.88 -0.49
CA ARG A 111 -5.94 -17.46 -1.80
C ARG A 111 -4.73 -16.54 -1.68
N TYR A 112 -4.77 -15.57 -0.78
CA TYR A 112 -3.70 -14.58 -0.60
C TYR A 112 -2.73 -14.94 0.54
N GLN A 113 -2.85 -16.16 1.09
CA GLN A 113 -1.96 -16.72 2.11
C GLN A 113 -1.79 -15.84 3.36
N HIS A 114 -2.89 -15.20 3.77
CA HIS A 114 -2.93 -14.39 4.99
C HIS A 114 -2.70 -15.25 6.23
N LYS A 115 -1.99 -14.71 7.23
CA LYS A 115 -1.54 -15.42 8.43
C LYS A 115 -1.92 -14.65 9.69
N GLY A 116 -2.09 -15.36 10.80
CA GLY A 116 -2.49 -14.75 12.07
C GLY A 116 -3.91 -14.17 12.05
N ILE A 117 -4.74 -14.60 11.10
CA ILE A 117 -6.12 -14.13 10.96
C ILE A 117 -7.08 -15.08 11.66
N SER A 118 -7.89 -14.52 12.57
CA SER A 118 -9.03 -15.20 13.18
C SER A 118 -10.33 -14.55 12.76
N LEU A 119 -11.32 -15.36 12.40
CA LEU A 119 -12.63 -14.85 11.95
C LEU A 119 -13.66 -14.97 13.06
N VAL A 120 -14.48 -13.93 13.20
CA VAL A 120 -15.65 -13.91 14.07
C VAL A 120 -16.86 -13.41 13.30
N GLU A 121 -18.05 -13.77 13.78
CA GLU A 121 -19.27 -13.22 13.22
C GLU A 121 -19.43 -11.74 13.61
N SER A 122 -19.70 -10.89 12.63
CA SER A 122 -19.99 -9.47 12.84
C SER A 122 -21.40 -9.27 13.40
N GLY A 123 -21.56 -8.29 14.29
CA GLY A 123 -22.89 -7.79 14.64
C GLY A 123 -23.49 -6.90 13.55
N VAL A 124 -24.77 -6.55 13.71
CA VAL A 124 -25.49 -5.66 12.77
C VAL A 124 -24.91 -4.24 12.70
N THR A 125 -24.24 -3.78 13.75
CA THR A 125 -23.57 -2.47 13.81
C THR A 125 -22.05 -2.59 13.95
N ARG A 126 -21.37 -1.47 13.72
CA ARG A 126 -19.91 -1.37 13.87
C ARG A 126 -19.46 -1.71 15.29
N HIS A 127 -20.09 -1.14 16.32
CA HIS A 127 -19.71 -1.39 17.71
C HIS A 127 -19.95 -2.85 18.12
N ARG A 128 -21.08 -3.45 17.73
CA ARG A 128 -21.34 -4.88 18.00
C ARG A 128 -20.30 -5.78 17.34
N SER A 129 -19.88 -5.47 16.11
CA SER A 129 -18.82 -6.18 15.40
C SER A 129 -17.46 -6.09 16.10
N ILE A 130 -17.09 -4.89 16.56
CA ILE A 130 -15.85 -4.69 17.34
C ILE A 130 -15.92 -5.47 18.64
N PHE A 131 -17.05 -5.43 19.35
CA PHE A 131 -17.20 -6.12 20.62
C PHE A 131 -17.04 -7.64 20.47
N ASN A 132 -17.62 -8.24 19.42
CA ASN A 132 -17.40 -9.65 19.11
C ASN A 132 -15.93 -9.99 18.88
N GLY A 133 -15.18 -9.11 18.20
CA GLY A 133 -13.74 -9.25 18.03
C GLY A 133 -12.96 -9.15 19.35
N LEU A 134 -13.34 -8.23 20.23
CA LEU A 134 -12.75 -8.12 21.57
C LEU A 134 -13.05 -9.34 22.45
N LYS A 135 -14.27 -9.88 22.41
CA LYS A 135 -14.63 -11.11 23.13
C LYS A 135 -13.78 -12.30 22.71
N ALA A 136 -13.52 -12.45 21.41
CA ALA A 136 -12.66 -13.52 20.90
C ALA A 136 -11.20 -13.41 21.40
N LEU A 137 -10.73 -12.19 21.73
CA LEU A 137 -9.42 -11.98 22.35
C LEU A 137 -9.44 -12.12 23.88
N ALA A 138 -10.59 -11.95 24.53
CA ALA A 138 -10.73 -12.05 25.99
C ALA A 138 -10.95 -13.50 26.48
N GLU A 139 -11.72 -14.28 25.73
CA GLU A 139 -12.24 -15.58 26.16
C GLU A 139 -11.39 -16.73 25.61
N ASP A 140 -11.02 -17.68 26.47
CA ASP A 140 -10.42 -18.95 26.07
C ASP A 140 -11.45 -19.77 25.28
N GLN A 141 -11.45 -19.62 23.96
CA GLN A 141 -12.33 -20.38 23.08
C GLN A 141 -11.78 -21.81 22.92
N PRO A 142 -12.62 -22.86 23.06
CA PRO A 142 -12.16 -24.26 22.97
C PRO A 142 -11.39 -24.59 21.68
N ASN A 143 -11.70 -23.85 20.61
CA ASN A 143 -11.18 -24.06 19.26
C ASN A 143 -10.28 -22.91 18.75
N CYS A 144 -9.98 -21.90 19.58
CA CYS A 144 -9.13 -20.77 19.22
C CYS A 144 -8.30 -20.33 20.42
N ARG A 145 -7.00 -20.59 20.40
CA ARG A 145 -6.06 -20.11 21.42
C ARG A 145 -5.53 -18.73 21.04
N LEU A 146 -6.40 -17.72 21.09
CA LEU A 146 -5.96 -16.33 21.05
C LEU A 146 -5.45 -15.93 22.43
N SER A 147 -4.38 -15.14 22.49
CA SER A 147 -3.88 -14.62 23.76
C SER A 147 -4.46 -13.23 23.98
N LYS A 148 -5.00 -12.98 25.17
CA LYS A 148 -5.41 -11.64 25.58
C LYS A 148 -4.25 -10.66 25.39
N PRO A 149 -4.40 -9.61 24.55
CA PRO A 149 -3.36 -8.63 24.34
C PRO A 149 -3.32 -7.62 25.50
N GLU A 150 -2.19 -6.95 25.67
CA GLU A 150 -2.07 -5.76 26.51
C GLU A 150 -2.72 -4.55 25.82
N VAL A 151 -2.46 -4.40 24.52
CA VAL A 151 -3.01 -3.33 23.68
C VAL A 151 -3.75 -3.92 22.49
N VAL A 152 -4.92 -3.40 22.18
CA VAL A 152 -5.66 -3.75 20.98
C VAL A 152 -5.78 -2.57 20.03
N ILE A 153 -5.52 -2.82 18.76
CA ILE A 153 -5.71 -1.88 17.67
C ILE A 153 -7.11 -2.10 17.07
N ILE A 154 -7.87 -1.02 16.89
CA ILE A 154 -9.09 -1.03 16.09
C ILE A 154 -8.77 -0.36 14.75
N HIS A 155 -8.99 -1.08 13.64
CA HIS A 155 -8.75 -0.57 12.29
C HIS A 155 -9.88 -0.91 11.34
N ASP A 156 -10.24 -0.02 10.42
CA ASP A 156 -11.29 -0.32 9.44
C ASP A 156 -10.71 -1.15 8.27
N ALA A 157 -11.39 -2.22 7.85
CA ALA A 157 -10.97 -3.09 6.75
C ALA A 157 -10.76 -2.40 5.38
N VAL A 158 -11.25 -1.16 5.24
CA VAL A 158 -11.24 -0.36 4.00
C VAL A 158 -10.26 0.83 4.06
N ARG A 159 -9.20 0.70 4.86
CA ARG A 159 -8.10 1.67 5.00
C ARG A 159 -6.75 0.96 4.76
N PRO A 160 -6.42 0.65 3.49
CA PRO A 160 -5.31 -0.25 3.16
C PRO A 160 -3.92 0.38 3.31
N PHE A 161 -3.81 1.70 3.46
CA PHE A 161 -2.54 2.44 3.47
C PHE A 161 -2.12 2.82 4.90
N VAL A 162 -2.19 1.86 5.81
CA VAL A 162 -1.68 2.01 7.18
C VAL A 162 -0.25 1.50 7.25
N GLU A 163 0.64 2.27 7.86
CA GLU A 163 2.06 1.94 7.99
C GLU A 163 2.45 1.74 9.46
N GLU A 164 3.59 1.09 9.70
CA GLU A 164 4.06 0.74 11.04
C GLU A 164 4.25 1.97 11.95
N ASP A 165 4.64 3.11 11.37
CA ASP A 165 4.97 4.32 12.13
C ASP A 165 3.77 4.88 12.91
N VAL A 166 2.60 4.96 12.28
CA VAL A 166 1.37 5.46 12.91
C VAL A 166 0.81 4.43 13.89
N LEU A 167 0.91 3.14 13.57
CA LEU A 167 0.51 2.04 14.45
C LEU A 167 1.33 2.08 15.75
N LEU A 168 2.65 2.22 15.65
CA LEU A 168 3.55 2.34 16.80
C LEU A 168 3.23 3.58 17.64
N LYS A 169 2.96 4.73 17.01
CA LYS A 169 2.59 5.97 17.72
C LYS A 169 1.29 5.81 18.51
N VAL A 170 0.22 5.26 17.92
CA VAL A 170 -1.05 5.08 18.64
C VAL A 170 -0.94 4.01 19.73
N VAL A 171 -0.21 2.91 19.50
CA VAL A 171 0.02 1.87 20.52
C VAL A 171 0.78 2.45 21.70
N THR A 172 1.88 3.17 21.44
CA THR A 172 2.70 3.78 22.51
C THR A 172 1.87 4.78 23.33
N ALA A 173 1.13 5.66 22.66
CA ALA A 173 0.27 6.62 23.32
C ALA A 173 -0.87 5.95 24.11
N ALA A 174 -1.43 4.85 23.61
CA ALA A 174 -2.47 4.09 24.30
C ALA A 174 -1.92 3.39 25.55
N LYS A 175 -0.68 2.89 25.55
CA LYS A 175 -0.04 2.36 26.75
C LYS A 175 0.08 3.41 27.86
N GLU A 176 0.42 4.64 27.49
CA GLU A 176 0.58 5.74 28.45
C GLU A 176 -0.75 6.33 28.93
N HIS A 177 -1.74 6.44 28.05
CA HIS A 177 -2.98 7.20 28.30
C HIS A 177 -4.23 6.33 28.41
N GLY A 178 -4.13 5.01 28.24
CA GLY A 178 -5.24 4.06 28.18
C GLY A 178 -5.92 3.96 26.81
N ALA A 179 -5.94 5.05 26.03
CA ALA A 179 -6.51 5.09 24.69
C ALA A 179 -5.80 6.12 23.80
N ALA A 180 -5.73 5.87 22.49
CA ALA A 180 -5.22 6.81 21.50
C ALA A 180 -5.85 6.60 20.13
N GLY A 181 -5.88 7.65 19.31
CA GLY A 181 -6.40 7.56 17.94
C GLY A 181 -5.80 8.57 16.99
N ALA A 182 -5.70 8.17 15.72
CA ALA A 182 -5.27 9.05 14.65
C ALA A 182 -6.33 10.13 14.36
N ILE A 183 -5.88 11.35 14.07
CA ILE A 183 -6.72 12.47 13.67
C ILE A 183 -6.20 13.14 12.42
N ARG A 184 -7.10 13.82 11.70
CA ARG A 184 -6.80 14.66 10.54
C ARG A 184 -7.45 16.04 10.66
N PRO A 185 -6.84 17.08 10.06
CA PRO A 185 -7.51 18.38 9.93
C PRO A 185 -8.77 18.24 9.07
N LEU A 186 -9.81 19.02 9.42
CA LEU A 186 -11.02 19.12 8.61
C LEU A 186 -10.72 19.91 7.33
N VAL A 187 -11.13 19.36 6.18
CA VAL A 187 -11.07 20.08 4.89
C VAL A 187 -12.30 20.98 4.75
N SER A 188 -13.49 20.39 4.89
CA SER A 188 -14.77 21.09 4.80
C SER A 188 -15.20 21.69 6.14
N THR A 189 -15.98 22.77 6.07
CA THR A 189 -16.73 23.30 7.23
C THR A 189 -17.78 22.29 7.66
N VAL A 190 -17.92 22.07 8.98
CA VAL A 190 -18.96 21.20 9.55
C VAL A 190 -20.14 22.06 9.96
N ILE A 191 -21.33 21.71 9.49
CA ILE A 191 -22.58 22.41 9.78
C ILE A 191 -23.61 21.46 10.37
N SER A 192 -24.48 21.99 11.22
CA SER A 192 -25.69 21.30 11.68
C SER A 192 -26.87 21.76 10.83
N PRO A 193 -27.67 20.85 10.24
CA PRO A 193 -28.93 21.21 9.60
C PRO A 193 -30.08 21.28 10.62
N SER A 194 -31.04 22.15 10.39
CA SER A 194 -32.34 22.14 11.05
C SER A 194 -33.25 21.03 10.49
N VAL A 195 -34.37 20.76 11.17
CA VAL A 195 -35.32 19.69 10.79
C VAL A 195 -35.92 19.88 9.38
N ASP A 196 -36.05 21.13 8.93
CA ASP A 196 -36.53 21.50 7.59
C ASP A 196 -35.42 21.55 6.52
N GLY A 197 -34.17 21.18 6.87
CA GLY A 197 -33.05 21.09 5.94
C GLY A 197 -32.31 22.39 5.67
N CYS A 198 -32.55 23.43 6.49
CA CYS A 198 -31.81 24.69 6.44
C CYS A 198 -30.55 24.64 7.32
N LEU A 199 -29.66 25.62 7.14
CA LEU A 199 -28.48 25.78 8.00
C LEU A 199 -28.92 26.26 9.39
N ASP A 200 -28.59 25.51 10.44
CA ASP A 200 -28.78 25.91 11.83
C ASP A 200 -27.53 26.66 12.34
N HIS A 201 -26.40 25.97 12.43
CA HIS A 201 -25.13 26.59 12.82
C HIS A 201 -23.91 25.89 12.21
N SER A 202 -22.76 26.57 12.28
CA SER A 202 -21.45 26.05 11.83
C SER A 202 -20.50 25.87 13.01
N LEU A 203 -19.74 24.78 13.01
CA LEU A 203 -18.68 24.56 13.99
C LEU A 203 -17.40 25.34 13.64
N GLU A 204 -16.65 25.75 14.67
CA GLU A 204 -15.35 26.40 14.50
C GLU A 204 -14.31 25.37 14.06
N ARG A 205 -13.96 25.37 12.76
CA ARG A 205 -13.11 24.34 12.13
C ARG A 205 -11.76 24.17 12.83
N ALA A 206 -11.14 25.25 13.32
CA ALA A 206 -9.83 25.20 13.98
C ALA A 206 -9.82 24.36 15.27
N ARG A 207 -10.96 24.27 15.95
CA ARG A 207 -11.14 23.53 17.22
C ARG A 207 -11.55 22.07 17.04
N HIS A 208 -11.79 21.64 15.81
CA HIS A 208 -12.29 20.30 15.50
C HIS A 208 -11.32 19.55 14.59
N ARG A 209 -11.42 18.22 14.62
CA ARG A 209 -10.61 17.29 13.83
C ARG A 209 -11.50 16.15 13.34
N ALA A 210 -11.13 15.53 12.22
CA ALA A 210 -11.70 14.26 11.82
C ALA A 210 -10.98 13.14 12.60
N SER A 211 -11.76 12.27 13.25
CA SER A 211 -11.24 11.04 13.85
C SER A 211 -11.03 10.00 12.77
N GLU A 212 -9.86 9.38 12.77
CA GLU A 212 -9.44 8.37 11.80
C GLU A 212 -8.94 7.11 12.51
N MET A 213 -8.69 6.07 11.71
CA MET A 213 -8.03 4.84 12.17
C MET A 213 -6.56 4.89 11.72
N PRO A 214 -5.63 4.17 12.39
CA PRO A 214 -5.85 3.26 13.50
C PRO A 214 -6.17 3.97 14.82
N GLN A 215 -6.88 3.26 15.69
CA GLN A 215 -7.02 3.59 17.11
C GLN A 215 -6.43 2.46 17.94
N ALA A 216 -5.90 2.75 19.11
CA ALA A 216 -5.34 1.76 20.01
C ALA A 216 -5.79 2.01 21.44
N PHE A 217 -5.91 0.93 22.21
CA PHE A 217 -6.43 0.97 23.57
C PHE A 217 -5.70 -0.06 24.44
N LEU A 218 -5.49 0.25 25.71
CA LEU A 218 -5.29 -0.82 26.69
C LEU A 218 -6.51 -1.75 26.63
N PHE A 219 -6.27 -3.05 26.47
CA PHE A 219 -7.32 -4.00 26.19
C PHE A 219 -8.42 -3.98 27.26
N ASP A 220 -8.02 -3.98 28.52
CA ASP A 220 -8.94 -3.98 29.66
C ASP A 220 -9.83 -2.73 29.70
N VAL A 221 -9.28 -1.57 29.32
CA VAL A 221 -10.04 -0.31 29.27
C VAL A 221 -11.14 -0.41 28.22
N ILE A 222 -10.80 -0.80 26.99
CA ILE A 222 -11.79 -0.79 25.92
C ILE A 222 -12.79 -1.94 26.09
N TYR A 223 -12.35 -3.10 26.57
CA TYR A 223 -13.24 -4.24 26.82
C TYR A 223 -14.29 -3.90 27.88
N GLU A 224 -13.87 -3.32 29.01
CA GLU A 224 -14.77 -2.84 30.06
C GLU A 224 -15.74 -1.77 29.53
N ALA A 225 -15.25 -0.83 28.72
CA ALA A 225 -16.10 0.20 28.10
C ALA A 225 -17.20 -0.42 27.22
N TYR A 226 -16.89 -1.49 26.48
CA TYR A 226 -17.89 -2.23 25.70
C TYR A 226 -18.84 -3.07 26.56
N GLN A 227 -18.38 -3.62 27.69
CA GLN A 227 -19.24 -4.34 28.63
C GLN A 227 -20.26 -3.43 29.33
N GLN A 228 -19.88 -2.19 29.63
CA GLN A 228 -20.77 -1.18 30.22
C GLN A 228 -21.59 -0.40 29.18
N CYS A 229 -21.28 -0.56 27.89
CA CYS A 229 -21.89 0.21 26.82
C CYS A 229 -23.40 -0.03 26.74
N SER A 230 -24.19 1.04 26.62
CA SER A 230 -25.64 0.92 26.47
C SER A 230 -25.99 0.35 25.09
N ASP A 231 -27.11 -0.35 24.96
CA ASP A 231 -27.58 -0.81 23.65
C ASP A 231 -27.79 0.35 22.66
N TYR A 232 -28.17 1.53 23.15
CA TYR A 232 -28.29 2.73 22.32
C TYR A 232 -26.94 3.14 21.72
N ASP A 233 -25.88 3.19 22.52
CA ASP A 233 -24.54 3.55 22.04
C ASP A 233 -23.92 2.43 21.18
N LEU A 234 -24.24 1.16 21.44
CA LEU A 234 -23.87 0.05 20.56
C LEU A 234 -24.56 0.15 19.19
N GLU A 235 -25.76 0.71 19.12
CA GLU A 235 -26.55 0.85 17.89
C GLU A 235 -26.13 2.09 17.08
N PHE A 236 -26.04 3.25 17.72
CA PHE A 236 -25.87 4.55 17.05
C PHE A 236 -24.48 5.17 17.22
N GLY A 237 -23.65 4.63 18.12
CA GLY A 237 -22.29 5.10 18.31
C GLY A 237 -21.43 4.90 17.05
N THR A 238 -20.48 5.82 16.85
CA THR A 238 -19.56 5.75 15.71
C THR A 238 -18.08 5.75 16.12
N GLU A 239 -17.78 6.00 17.39
CA GLU A 239 -16.45 6.38 17.87
C GLU A 239 -16.06 5.60 19.14
N CYS A 240 -15.01 4.78 19.05
CA CYS A 240 -14.53 3.94 20.17
C CYS A 240 -13.85 4.77 21.25
N LEU A 241 -13.15 5.85 20.88
CA LEU A 241 -12.53 6.77 21.84
C LEU A 241 -13.60 7.42 22.74
N HIS A 242 -14.79 7.65 22.20
CA HIS A 242 -15.92 8.19 22.96
C HIS A 242 -16.44 7.18 23.99
N LEU A 243 -16.49 5.88 23.66
CA LEU A 243 -16.87 4.85 24.62
C LEU A 243 -15.88 4.78 25.78
N ALA A 244 -14.58 4.77 25.49
CA ALA A 244 -13.54 4.78 26.53
C ALA A 244 -13.65 6.00 27.46
N LEU A 245 -13.98 7.18 26.90
CA LEU A 245 -14.21 8.38 27.69
C LEU A 245 -15.47 8.30 28.55
N LYS A 246 -16.59 7.87 27.96
CA LYS A 246 -17.92 7.86 28.60
C LYS A 246 -18.03 6.83 29.71
N TYR A 247 -17.51 5.62 29.48
CA TYR A 247 -17.70 4.47 30.37
C TYR A 247 -16.51 4.18 31.28
N CYS A 248 -15.31 4.63 30.91
CA CYS A 248 -14.10 4.38 31.70
C CYS A 248 -13.33 5.67 32.07
N HIS A 249 -13.86 6.85 31.74
CA HIS A 249 -13.25 8.15 32.03
C HIS A 249 -11.83 8.32 31.44
N ILE A 250 -11.52 7.58 30.38
CA ILE A 250 -10.21 7.63 29.73
C ILE A 250 -10.21 8.69 28.63
N LYS A 251 -9.36 9.71 28.80
CA LYS A 251 -9.14 10.75 27.79
C LYS A 251 -8.11 10.27 26.79
N ALA A 252 -8.58 9.90 25.60
CA ALA A 252 -7.70 9.40 24.56
C ALA A 252 -6.69 10.46 24.07
N LYS A 253 -5.45 10.02 23.81
CA LYS A 253 -4.44 10.85 23.16
C LYS A 253 -4.71 10.92 21.65
N LEU A 254 -4.78 12.13 21.11
CA LEU A 254 -4.95 12.35 19.67
C LEU A 254 -3.59 12.45 18.98
N ILE A 255 -3.40 11.67 17.92
CA ILE A 255 -2.14 11.58 17.15
C ILE A 255 -2.37 12.09 15.74
N GLU A 256 -1.53 13.01 15.26
CA GLU A 256 -1.64 13.52 13.89
C GLU A 256 -1.35 12.41 12.86
N GLY A 257 -2.29 12.19 11.94
CA GLY A 257 -2.22 11.18 10.89
C GLY A 257 -1.80 11.73 9.53
N SER A 258 -1.24 10.86 8.68
CA SER A 258 -0.97 11.17 7.28
C SER A 258 -2.27 11.26 6.46
N PRO A 259 -2.26 11.92 5.29
CA PRO A 259 -3.40 11.90 4.37
C PRO A 259 -3.86 10.47 4.05
N ASP A 260 -2.92 9.53 3.88
CA ASP A 260 -3.10 8.11 3.51
C ASP A 260 -4.10 7.33 4.37
N LEU A 261 -4.40 7.83 5.57
CA LEU A 261 -5.33 7.17 6.48
C LEU A 261 -6.78 7.24 6.04
N TRP A 262 -7.16 7.94 4.95
CA TRP A 262 -8.56 8.10 4.55
C TRP A 262 -9.25 6.75 4.30
N LYS A 263 -10.57 6.73 4.53
CA LYS A 263 -11.41 5.56 4.31
C LYS A 263 -11.90 5.48 2.88
N VAL A 264 -11.70 4.35 2.21
CA VAL A 264 -12.38 4.07 0.94
C VAL A 264 -13.88 3.94 1.19
N THR A 265 -14.64 4.92 0.70
CA THR A 265 -16.08 5.05 0.99
C THR A 265 -16.92 5.09 -0.29
N TYR A 266 -16.41 5.73 -1.34
CA TYR A 266 -17.06 5.94 -2.62
C TYR A 266 -16.27 5.32 -3.77
N LYS A 267 -16.88 5.17 -4.95
CA LYS A 267 -16.22 4.65 -6.15
C LYS A 267 -14.96 5.46 -6.54
N ARG A 268 -15.01 6.78 -6.41
CA ARG A 268 -13.83 7.65 -6.65
C ARG A 268 -12.64 7.31 -5.75
N ASP A 269 -12.89 6.79 -4.55
CA ASP A 269 -11.84 6.41 -3.62
C ASP A 269 -11.18 5.09 -4.05
N LEU A 270 -11.90 4.20 -4.74
CA LEU A 270 -11.31 2.99 -5.36
C LEU A 270 -10.31 3.37 -6.45
N TYR A 271 -10.64 4.35 -7.29
CA TYR A 271 -9.71 4.84 -8.32
C TYR A 271 -8.45 5.43 -7.69
N ALA A 272 -8.59 6.26 -6.65
CA ALA A 272 -7.45 6.81 -5.92
C ALA A 272 -6.59 5.69 -5.29
N ALA A 273 -7.23 4.70 -4.66
CA ALA A 273 -6.53 3.57 -4.07
C ALA A 273 -5.82 2.72 -5.12
N GLU A 274 -6.44 2.44 -6.26
CA GLU A 274 -5.81 1.72 -7.38
C GLU A 274 -4.58 2.45 -7.90
N SER A 275 -4.68 3.76 -8.13
CA SER A 275 -3.55 4.58 -8.58
C SER A 275 -2.38 4.54 -7.60
N ILE A 276 -2.65 4.65 -6.30
CA ILE A 276 -1.61 4.61 -5.26
C ILE A 276 -0.97 3.23 -5.17
N ILE A 277 -1.76 2.16 -5.28
CA ILE A 277 -1.25 0.79 -5.34
C ILE A 277 -0.32 0.62 -6.54
N LYS A 278 -0.77 1.02 -7.75
CA LYS A 278 0.04 0.95 -8.98
C LYS A 278 1.34 1.76 -8.84
N GLU A 279 1.27 2.96 -8.30
CA GLU A 279 2.44 3.81 -8.09
C GLU A 279 3.45 3.14 -7.15
N ARG A 280 3.02 2.62 -5.99
CA ARG A 280 3.88 1.95 -5.02
C ARG A 280 4.60 0.73 -5.61
N ILE A 281 3.88 -0.12 -6.35
CA ILE A 281 4.50 -1.31 -6.97
C ILE A 281 5.29 -1.00 -8.25
N SER A 282 5.30 0.25 -8.74
CA SER A 282 6.08 0.68 -9.90
C SER A 282 7.48 1.19 -9.53
N GLN A 283 7.77 1.36 -8.25
CA GLN A 283 9.03 1.96 -7.77
C GLN A 283 10.25 1.03 -7.84
N GLN A 284 10.11 -0.20 -8.34
CA GLN A 284 11.22 -1.13 -8.49
C GLN A 284 11.13 -1.89 -9.81
N ILE A 285 12.25 -1.99 -10.53
CA ILE A 285 12.37 -2.74 -11.79
C ILE A 285 13.57 -3.67 -11.68
N CYS A 286 13.39 -4.93 -12.04
CA CYS A 286 14.48 -5.87 -12.20
C CYS A 286 14.78 -6.12 -13.68
N VAL A 287 16.01 -5.82 -14.10
CA VAL A 287 16.52 -6.17 -15.42
C VAL A 287 17.18 -7.56 -15.34
N VAL A 288 16.68 -8.50 -16.14
CA VAL A 288 17.13 -9.91 -16.15
C VAL A 288 17.93 -10.17 -17.43
N MET A 289 19.17 -10.63 -17.24
CA MET A 289 20.20 -10.81 -18.27
C MET A 289 20.94 -12.12 -17.98
N ASP A 290 20.82 -13.14 -18.84
CA ASP A 290 21.30 -14.50 -18.53
C ASP A 290 22.55 -14.89 -19.32
N THR A 291 22.89 -14.17 -20.40
CA THR A 291 24.11 -14.43 -21.18
C THR A 291 25.17 -13.35 -20.96
N LYS A 292 26.45 -13.72 -21.12
CA LYS A 292 27.56 -12.75 -21.10
C LYS A 292 27.44 -11.72 -22.23
N GLU A 293 26.83 -12.10 -23.36
CA GLU A 293 26.60 -11.20 -24.49
C GLU A 293 25.53 -10.13 -24.18
N ASP A 294 24.49 -10.49 -23.41
CA ASP A 294 23.49 -9.53 -22.91
C ASP A 294 24.17 -8.45 -22.04
N GLU A 295 25.06 -8.89 -21.14
CA GLU A 295 25.84 -8.05 -20.21
C GLU A 295 26.84 -7.15 -20.93
N GLU A 296 27.62 -7.67 -21.87
CA GLU A 296 28.74 -6.92 -22.46
C GLU A 296 28.33 -5.81 -23.45
N HIS A 297 27.08 -5.81 -23.98
CA HIS A 297 26.69 -4.89 -25.08
C HIS A 297 25.56 -3.90 -24.76
N VAL A 298 24.32 -4.36 -24.65
CA VAL A 298 23.12 -3.48 -24.67
C VAL A 298 22.26 -3.53 -23.41
N GLY A 299 22.31 -4.61 -22.63
CA GLY A 299 21.47 -4.72 -21.43
C GLY A 299 21.90 -3.76 -20.32
N HIS A 300 23.19 -3.57 -20.07
CA HIS A 300 23.67 -2.54 -19.14
C HIS A 300 23.34 -1.13 -19.61
N ARG A 301 23.39 -0.87 -20.93
CA ARG A 301 22.98 0.43 -21.49
C ARG A 301 21.50 0.71 -21.27
N LEU A 302 20.63 -0.30 -21.43
CA LEU A 302 19.21 -0.17 -21.11
C LEU A 302 18.97 0.02 -19.61
N GLU A 303 19.69 -0.71 -18.76
CA GLU A 303 19.63 -0.55 -17.31
C GLU A 303 20.01 0.87 -16.87
N GLU A 304 21.13 1.40 -17.38
CA GLU A 304 21.56 2.78 -17.13
C GLU A 304 20.55 3.79 -17.66
N MET A 305 19.99 3.56 -18.85
CA MET A 305 18.94 4.43 -19.40
C MET A 305 17.69 4.43 -18.52
N LEU A 306 17.25 3.28 -18.02
CA LEU A 306 16.14 3.18 -17.08
C LEU A 306 16.42 3.93 -15.78
N LYS A 307 17.65 3.84 -15.24
CA LYS A 307 18.06 4.60 -14.04
C LYS A 307 18.03 6.11 -14.28
N ASN A 308 18.48 6.56 -15.44
CA ASN A 308 18.58 7.99 -15.77
C ASN A 308 17.22 8.62 -16.07
N GLU A 309 16.33 7.91 -16.78
CA GLU A 309 15.00 8.44 -17.12
C GLU A 309 14.01 8.29 -15.97
N LEU A 310 14.18 7.27 -15.10
CA LEU A 310 13.28 6.96 -13.98
C LEU A 310 13.94 7.28 -12.63
N ASN A 311 14.22 8.57 -12.40
CA ASN A 311 14.97 9.09 -11.24
C ASN A 311 14.52 8.63 -9.83
N HIS A 312 13.30 8.11 -9.68
CA HIS A 312 12.74 7.67 -8.40
C HIS A 312 12.51 6.15 -8.32
N VAL A 313 12.87 5.40 -9.37
CA VAL A 313 12.66 3.96 -9.46
C VAL A 313 13.97 3.24 -9.12
N LYS A 314 13.90 2.28 -8.20
CA LYS A 314 15.01 1.36 -7.90
C LYS A 314 15.16 0.37 -9.05
N VAL A 315 16.17 0.56 -9.90
CA VAL A 315 16.50 -0.40 -10.97
C VAL A 315 17.67 -1.27 -10.52
N THR A 316 17.46 -2.59 -10.54
CA THR A 316 18.47 -3.60 -10.21
C THR A 316 18.68 -4.54 -11.40
N SER A 317 19.92 -4.95 -11.65
CA SER A 317 20.23 -6.09 -12.51
C SER A 317 20.69 -7.28 -11.68
N GLY A 318 20.35 -8.50 -12.10
CA GLY A 318 20.79 -9.69 -11.37
C GLY A 318 20.43 -10.99 -12.09
N ARG A 319 21.31 -11.97 -11.91
CA ARG A 319 21.10 -13.37 -12.32
C ARG A 319 20.43 -14.20 -11.23
N ASP A 320 20.51 -13.76 -9.97
CA ASP A 320 19.92 -14.45 -8.82
C ASP A 320 18.46 -14.03 -8.61
N LEU A 321 17.58 -14.65 -9.37
CA LEU A 321 16.14 -14.43 -9.30
C LEU A 321 15.51 -14.79 -7.96
N GLN A 322 16.15 -15.63 -7.12
CA GLN A 322 15.63 -15.92 -5.79
C GLN A 322 15.74 -14.71 -4.86
N GLN A 323 16.86 -13.99 -4.92
CA GLN A 323 17.04 -12.75 -4.17
C GLN A 323 16.07 -11.66 -4.63
N ILE A 324 15.78 -11.57 -5.93
CA ILE A 324 14.83 -10.61 -6.50
C ILE A 324 13.38 -10.89 -6.09
N ILE A 325 12.98 -12.17 -6.04
CA ILE A 325 11.66 -12.57 -5.53
C ILE A 325 11.52 -12.21 -4.04
N LEU A 326 12.59 -12.36 -3.26
CA LEU A 326 12.63 -11.97 -1.85
C LEU A 326 12.47 -10.44 -1.65
N GLU A 327 12.96 -9.63 -2.59
CA GLU A 327 12.79 -8.18 -2.57
C GLU A 327 11.37 -7.69 -2.93
N GLN A 328 10.42 -8.59 -3.23
CA GLN A 328 9.05 -8.25 -3.64
C GLN A 328 9.00 -7.36 -4.90
N CYS A 329 9.87 -7.60 -5.88
CA CYS A 329 9.80 -6.92 -7.17
C CYS A 329 8.65 -7.48 -8.03
N TYR A 330 7.85 -6.60 -8.65
CA TYR A 330 6.71 -6.98 -9.51
C TYR A 330 6.86 -6.56 -10.98
N ASN A 331 8.03 -6.03 -11.36
CA ASN A 331 8.29 -5.53 -12.71
C ASN A 331 9.63 -6.06 -13.23
N PHE A 332 9.58 -6.83 -14.30
CA PHE A 332 10.74 -7.52 -14.87
C PHE A 332 10.94 -7.09 -16.32
N VAL A 333 12.19 -6.77 -16.66
CA VAL A 333 12.62 -6.46 -18.03
C VAL A 333 13.62 -7.52 -18.44
N ARG A 334 13.21 -8.47 -19.30
CA ARG A 334 14.10 -9.52 -19.81
C ARG A 334 14.73 -9.04 -21.11
N VAL A 335 16.06 -8.98 -21.18
CA VAL A 335 16.80 -8.50 -22.35
C VAL A 335 17.37 -9.67 -23.16
N ASN A 336 16.90 -9.87 -24.39
CA ASN A 336 17.42 -10.89 -25.30
C ASN A 336 18.14 -10.21 -26.47
N VAL A 337 19.37 -10.62 -26.76
CA VAL A 337 20.22 -10.03 -27.80
C VAL A 337 20.45 -11.03 -28.93
N MET A 338 20.18 -10.61 -30.18
CA MET A 338 20.41 -11.38 -31.41
C MET A 338 19.68 -12.73 -31.53
N THR A 339 18.79 -13.09 -30.59
CA THR A 339 17.90 -14.25 -30.71
C THR A 339 16.47 -13.80 -30.98
N SER A 340 15.71 -14.58 -31.76
CA SER A 340 14.27 -14.33 -31.98
C SER A 340 13.38 -15.30 -31.20
N ASP A 341 13.98 -16.10 -30.31
CA ASP A 341 13.29 -17.05 -29.46
C ASP A 341 12.93 -16.43 -28.11
N PHE A 342 12.07 -17.13 -27.38
CA PHE A 342 11.61 -16.74 -26.04
C PHE A 342 12.07 -17.72 -24.98
N GLU A 343 13.11 -18.53 -25.21
CA GLU A 343 13.51 -19.59 -24.27
C GLU A 343 13.81 -19.03 -22.87
N GLU A 344 14.63 -17.97 -22.79
CA GLU A 344 14.97 -17.33 -21.53
C GLU A 344 13.79 -16.56 -20.92
N THR A 345 12.97 -15.95 -21.76
CA THR A 345 11.71 -15.34 -21.29
C THR A 345 10.79 -16.40 -20.70
N GLN A 346 10.73 -17.60 -21.27
CA GLN A 346 9.92 -18.71 -20.78
C GLN A 346 10.47 -19.27 -19.48
N LYS A 347 11.80 -19.36 -19.31
CA LYS A 347 12.44 -19.70 -18.03
C LYS A 347 12.02 -18.73 -16.93
N LEU A 348 12.09 -17.42 -17.20
CA LEU A 348 11.63 -16.38 -16.28
C LEU A 348 10.14 -16.55 -15.94
N LEU A 349 9.28 -16.74 -16.95
CA LEU A 349 7.84 -16.91 -16.75
C LEU A 349 7.52 -18.13 -15.89
N ASN A 350 8.15 -19.28 -16.16
CA ASN A 350 7.95 -20.50 -15.37
C ASN A 350 8.32 -20.28 -13.89
N MET A 351 9.45 -19.61 -13.62
CA MET A 351 9.85 -19.27 -12.24
C MET A 351 8.85 -18.33 -11.56
N LEU A 352 8.34 -17.33 -12.29
CA LEU A 352 7.34 -16.40 -11.76
C LEU A 352 5.99 -17.09 -11.50
N GLU A 353 5.62 -18.07 -12.31
CA GLU A 353 4.41 -18.89 -12.12
C GLU A 353 4.49 -19.79 -10.87
N GLU A 354 5.69 -20.28 -10.54
CA GLU A 354 5.95 -21.03 -9.32
C GLU A 354 6.04 -20.13 -8.07
N SER A 355 6.29 -18.83 -8.26
CA SER A 355 6.38 -17.86 -7.18
C SER A 355 5.01 -17.40 -6.65
N ASN A 356 4.96 -16.92 -5.41
CA ASN A 356 3.76 -16.32 -4.83
C ASN A 356 3.57 -14.82 -5.21
N LEU A 357 4.42 -14.24 -6.06
CA LEU A 357 4.35 -12.81 -6.38
C LEU A 357 3.06 -12.43 -7.10
N SER A 358 2.68 -13.23 -8.09
CA SER A 358 1.50 -12.98 -8.95
C SER A 358 0.17 -13.13 -8.22
N ILE A 359 0.18 -13.79 -7.05
CA ILE A 359 -0.97 -13.87 -6.16
C ILE A 359 -1.31 -12.48 -5.61
N LEU A 360 -0.30 -11.69 -5.23
CA LEU A 360 -0.50 -10.43 -4.51
C LEU A 360 -0.79 -9.24 -5.45
N TYR A 361 -0.12 -9.19 -6.59
CA TYR A 361 -0.26 -8.14 -7.60
C TYR A 361 -0.03 -8.72 -9.00
N PRO A 362 -0.60 -8.11 -10.06
CA PRO A 362 -0.26 -8.51 -11.41
C PRO A 362 1.22 -8.23 -11.68
N VAL A 363 2.00 -9.24 -12.09
CA VAL A 363 3.43 -9.08 -12.39
C VAL A 363 3.59 -8.60 -13.82
N VAL A 364 4.38 -7.55 -14.05
CA VAL A 364 4.68 -7.06 -15.40
C VAL A 364 5.99 -7.66 -15.88
N VAL A 365 5.97 -8.28 -17.05
CA VAL A 365 7.16 -8.81 -17.71
C VAL A 365 7.26 -8.20 -19.10
N ILE A 366 8.37 -7.57 -19.41
CA ILE A 366 8.64 -6.95 -20.71
C ILE A 366 9.82 -7.69 -21.32
N SER A 367 9.57 -8.46 -22.38
CA SER A 367 10.58 -9.15 -23.16
C SER A 367 11.12 -8.16 -24.21
N VAL A 368 12.33 -7.66 -23.97
CA VAL A 368 13.03 -6.73 -24.86
C VAL A 368 13.92 -7.54 -25.81
N GLN A 369 13.75 -7.32 -27.11
CA GLN A 369 14.40 -8.06 -28.18
C GLN A 369 15.27 -7.08 -28.97
N PHE A 370 16.59 -7.24 -28.87
CA PHE A 370 17.56 -6.46 -29.65
C PHE A 370 17.88 -7.22 -30.93
N LEU A 371 17.39 -6.74 -32.07
CA LEU A 371 17.49 -7.45 -33.35
C LEU A 371 18.07 -6.61 -34.47
N ASP A 372 18.91 -7.25 -35.28
CA ASP A 372 19.45 -6.70 -36.51
C ASP A 372 18.43 -6.81 -37.66
N TYR A 373 18.23 -5.70 -38.36
CA TYR A 373 17.34 -5.57 -39.52
C TYR A 373 18.02 -5.97 -40.84
N GLU A 374 19.36 -5.95 -40.92
CA GLU A 374 20.10 -6.19 -42.17
C GLU A 374 20.38 -7.68 -42.41
N SER A 375 20.54 -8.49 -41.36
CA SER A 375 21.09 -9.84 -41.48
C SER A 375 20.08 -10.98 -41.67
N VAL A 376 18.76 -10.78 -41.50
CA VAL A 376 17.76 -11.87 -41.58
C VAL A 376 16.41 -11.38 -42.15
N PRO A 377 15.72 -12.12 -43.03
CA PRO A 377 14.41 -11.72 -43.56
C PRO A 377 13.38 -11.54 -42.44
N PHE A 378 12.89 -10.31 -42.33
CA PHE A 378 11.91 -9.85 -41.33
C PHE A 378 10.71 -10.79 -41.15
N GLY A 379 10.26 -11.44 -42.23
CA GLY A 379 9.12 -12.37 -42.18
C GLY A 379 9.32 -13.53 -41.19
N GLN A 380 10.46 -14.22 -41.22
CA GLN A 380 10.66 -15.42 -40.41
C GLN A 380 10.94 -15.11 -38.93
N LYS A 381 11.72 -14.06 -38.66
CA LYS A 381 11.92 -13.57 -37.28
C LYS A 381 10.62 -13.02 -36.68
N MET A 382 9.84 -12.27 -37.46
CA MET A 382 8.58 -11.73 -36.98
C MET A 382 7.57 -12.84 -36.66
N GLU A 383 7.47 -13.88 -37.49
CA GLU A 383 6.64 -15.06 -37.18
C GLU A 383 7.02 -15.70 -35.83
N ASN A 384 8.32 -15.83 -35.54
CA ASN A 384 8.80 -16.33 -34.25
C ASN A 384 8.44 -15.38 -33.09
N LEU A 385 8.65 -14.07 -33.26
CA LEU A 385 8.32 -13.07 -32.25
C LEU A 385 6.82 -13.02 -31.91
N MET A 386 5.96 -13.33 -32.89
CA MET A 386 4.51 -13.35 -32.69
C MET A 386 4.04 -14.47 -31.76
N GLN A 387 4.89 -15.45 -31.42
CA GLN A 387 4.60 -16.46 -30.40
C GLN A 387 4.34 -15.84 -29.02
N ILE A 388 4.83 -14.62 -28.75
CA ILE A 388 4.57 -13.88 -27.51
C ILE A 388 3.07 -13.72 -27.21
N ARG A 389 2.21 -13.73 -28.24
CA ARG A 389 0.75 -13.64 -28.07
C ARG A 389 0.18 -14.84 -27.34
N GLU A 390 0.64 -16.04 -27.69
CA GLU A 390 0.19 -17.27 -27.04
C GLU A 390 0.75 -17.37 -25.62
N PHE A 391 2.03 -17.03 -25.41
CA PHE A 391 2.60 -16.97 -24.06
C PHE A 391 1.86 -15.99 -23.16
N ALA A 392 1.61 -14.76 -23.64
CA ALA A 392 0.89 -13.75 -22.88
C ALA A 392 -0.52 -14.22 -22.45
N LYS A 393 -1.23 -14.92 -23.34
CA LYS A 393 -2.55 -15.49 -23.05
C LYS A 393 -2.50 -16.59 -21.99
N GLN A 394 -1.44 -17.40 -21.98
CA GLN A 394 -1.25 -18.45 -20.98
C GLN A 394 -0.93 -17.84 -19.60
N VAL A 395 0.08 -16.98 -19.54
CA VAL A 395 0.57 -16.42 -18.27
C VAL A 395 -0.39 -15.39 -17.64
N LYS A 396 -1.29 -14.77 -18.42
CA LYS A 396 -2.37 -13.92 -17.85
C LYS A 396 -3.28 -14.68 -16.90
N LYS A 397 -3.50 -15.98 -17.12
CA LYS A 397 -4.29 -16.82 -16.19
C LYS A 397 -3.61 -16.95 -14.82
N ARG A 398 -2.30 -16.73 -14.77
CA ARG A 398 -1.46 -16.69 -13.58
C ARG A 398 -1.17 -15.25 -13.12
N ASN A 399 -1.95 -14.27 -13.59
CA ASN A 399 -1.80 -12.86 -13.24
C ASN A 399 -0.45 -12.23 -13.64
N ILE A 400 0.16 -12.71 -14.73
CA ILE A 400 1.36 -12.12 -15.33
C ILE A 400 0.95 -11.37 -16.61
N LEU A 401 1.43 -10.15 -16.76
CA LEU A 401 1.23 -9.29 -17.92
C LEU A 401 2.51 -9.26 -18.75
N LEU A 402 2.51 -10.02 -19.84
CA LEU A 402 3.65 -10.13 -20.75
C LEU A 402 3.50 -9.17 -21.93
N TYR A 403 4.53 -8.36 -22.17
CA TYR A 403 4.65 -7.45 -23.29
C TYR A 403 5.96 -7.70 -24.05
N GLY A 404 5.99 -7.39 -25.34
CA GLY A 404 7.20 -7.41 -26.15
C GLY A 404 7.64 -6.00 -26.51
N LEU A 405 8.95 -5.78 -26.55
CA LEU A 405 9.57 -4.54 -27.02
C LEU A 405 10.72 -4.88 -27.96
N LEU A 406 10.62 -4.44 -29.20
CA LEU A 406 11.69 -4.55 -30.20
C LEU A 406 12.55 -3.29 -30.15
N VAL A 407 13.86 -3.48 -30.09
CA VAL A 407 14.85 -2.42 -30.29
C VAL A 407 15.77 -2.85 -31.42
N TYR A 408 15.91 -2.03 -32.46
CA TYR A 408 16.82 -2.37 -33.54
C TYR A 408 18.29 -2.26 -33.08
N TYR A 409 19.12 -3.22 -33.45
CA TYR A 409 20.54 -3.24 -33.09
C TYR A 409 21.34 -4.16 -34.05
N PRO A 410 22.50 -3.73 -34.58
CA PRO A 410 23.23 -2.49 -34.27
C PRO A 410 22.63 -1.23 -34.93
N GLN A 411 22.93 -0.07 -34.35
CA GLN A 411 22.58 1.26 -34.86
C GLN A 411 23.75 2.23 -34.62
N ASP A 412 23.72 3.40 -35.26
CA ASP A 412 24.57 4.53 -34.88
C ASP A 412 24.31 4.92 -33.40
N GLU A 413 25.36 5.33 -32.69
CA GLU A 413 25.31 5.59 -31.24
C GLU A 413 24.22 6.60 -30.86
N GLN A 414 24.03 7.66 -31.63
CA GLN A 414 23.00 8.67 -31.34
C GLN A 414 21.59 8.10 -31.52
N LYS A 415 21.38 7.28 -32.55
CA LYS A 415 20.09 6.62 -32.80
C LYS A 415 19.79 5.56 -31.74
N LEU A 416 20.80 4.77 -31.36
CA LEU A 416 20.67 3.76 -30.30
C LEU A 416 20.28 4.42 -28.98
N GLN A 417 20.92 5.54 -28.62
CA GLN A 417 20.58 6.29 -27.41
C GLN A 417 19.13 6.78 -27.43
N GLU A 418 18.64 7.26 -28.58
CA GLU A 418 17.24 7.67 -28.75
C GLU A 418 16.26 6.51 -28.63
N SER A 419 16.53 5.37 -29.29
CA SER A 419 15.72 4.16 -29.16
C SER A 419 15.70 3.62 -27.73
N LEU A 420 16.83 3.60 -27.02
CA LEU A 420 16.87 3.17 -25.62
C LEU A 420 16.04 4.09 -24.71
N ARG A 421 16.09 5.41 -24.93
CA ARG A 421 15.26 6.37 -24.19
C ARG A 421 13.77 6.19 -24.48
N HIS A 422 13.42 5.97 -25.74
CA HIS A 422 12.04 5.67 -26.14
C HIS A 422 11.57 4.35 -25.50
N GLY A 423 12.41 3.33 -25.52
CA GLY A 423 12.16 2.04 -24.88
C GLY A 423 11.95 2.16 -23.37
N ALA A 424 12.78 2.94 -22.68
CA ALA A 424 12.61 3.24 -21.25
C ALA A 424 11.26 3.91 -20.96
N THR A 425 10.83 4.85 -21.82
CA THR A 425 9.53 5.52 -21.71
C THR A 425 8.36 4.54 -21.89
N ILE A 426 8.44 3.65 -22.89
CA ILE A 426 7.45 2.59 -23.11
C ILE A 426 7.39 1.65 -21.90
N ILE A 427 8.54 1.19 -21.41
CA ILE A 427 8.64 0.31 -20.24
C ILE A 427 7.94 0.93 -19.04
N ALA A 428 8.23 2.20 -18.73
CA ALA A 428 7.62 2.92 -17.63
C ALA A 428 6.10 3.04 -17.79
N ALA A 429 5.61 3.32 -19.00
CA ALA A 429 4.16 3.41 -19.28
C ALA A 429 3.45 2.07 -19.06
N LEU A 430 4.03 0.96 -19.54
CA LEU A 430 3.47 -0.38 -19.36
C LEU A 430 3.41 -0.78 -17.87
N ILE A 431 4.47 -0.50 -17.12
CA ILE A 431 4.56 -0.77 -15.67
C ILE A 431 3.52 0.04 -14.90
N LYS A 432 3.41 1.33 -15.21
CA LYS A 432 2.48 2.26 -14.55
C LYS A 432 1.02 1.88 -14.79
N GLU A 433 0.65 1.61 -16.04
CA GLU A 433 -0.74 1.35 -16.40
C GLU A 433 -1.19 -0.06 -16.00
N ARG A 434 -0.29 -1.05 -16.11
CA ARG A 434 -0.57 -2.47 -15.78
C ARG A 434 -1.81 -2.98 -16.52
N ASN A 435 -1.97 -2.56 -17.78
CA ASN A 435 -3.18 -2.77 -18.56
C ASN A 435 -3.12 -4.10 -19.32
N SER A 436 -4.06 -5.00 -19.03
CA SER A 436 -4.12 -6.32 -19.66
C SER A 436 -4.55 -6.29 -21.13
N GLY A 437 -5.09 -5.18 -21.64
CA GLY A 437 -5.53 -5.03 -23.03
C GLY A 437 -4.38 -4.98 -24.05
N LEU A 438 -3.15 -4.72 -23.59
CA LEU A 438 -1.95 -4.61 -24.44
C LEU A 438 -1.02 -5.83 -24.34
N ILE A 439 -1.39 -6.88 -23.60
CA ILE A 439 -0.52 -8.06 -23.46
C ILE A 439 -0.32 -8.78 -24.80
N GLY A 440 0.86 -9.37 -24.97
CA GLY A 440 1.24 -10.07 -26.20
C GLY A 440 1.45 -9.15 -27.41
N GLN A 441 1.40 -7.83 -27.24
CA GLN A 441 1.79 -6.90 -28.30
C GLN A 441 3.32 -6.79 -28.37
N LEU A 442 3.82 -6.63 -29.59
CA LEU A 442 5.21 -6.30 -29.87
C LEU A 442 5.30 -4.81 -30.19
N LEU A 443 5.79 -4.02 -29.23
CA LEU A 443 6.05 -2.59 -29.41
C LEU A 443 7.43 -2.38 -30.04
N VAL A 444 7.70 -1.19 -30.55
CA VAL A 444 8.97 -0.86 -31.20
C VAL A 444 9.48 0.46 -30.63
N ALA A 445 10.78 0.53 -30.35
CA ALA A 445 11.47 1.73 -29.88
C ALA A 445 12.63 2.13 -30.80
#